data_AF-A0A9E5RGC6-F1
#
_entry.id   AF-A0A9E5RGC6-F1
#
_cell.length_a   1.000
_cell.length_b   1.000
_cell.length_c   1.000
_cell.angle_alpha   90.00
_cell.angle_beta   90.00
_cell.angle_gamma   90.00
#
_symmetry.space_group_name_H-M   'P 1'
#
loop_
_entity.id
_entity.type
_entity.pdbx_description
1 polymer ?
#
loop_
_entity_poly.entity_id
_entity_poly.type
_entity_poly.pdbx_seq_one_letter_code
_entity_poly.pdbx_strand_id
1 'polypeptide(L)' 'MPEQLEERVAYLEAEVARLKNKVEGVNSGAWWEQIVGAFADSLDYDEAMRLGREYRDSLHPSSPESVDE' A
#
# COMPACT_ATOMS: atom_id res chain seq x y z
N MET A 1 -9.46 -14.75 39.20
CA MET A 1 -8.84 -13.45 39.50
C MET A 1 -9.08 -12.53 38.31
N PRO A 2 -10.27 -11.91 38.21
CA PRO A 2 -10.59 -10.97 37.15
C PRO A 2 -9.59 -9.81 37.14
N GLU A 3 -9.30 -9.23 38.32
CA GLU A 3 -8.48 -8.02 38.49
C GLU A 3 -7.10 -8.10 37.82
N GLN A 4 -6.49 -9.29 37.77
CA GLN A 4 -5.20 -9.52 37.09
C GLN A 4 -5.31 -9.48 35.57
N LEU A 5 -6.47 -9.83 35.02
CA LEU A 5 -6.75 -9.73 33.59
C LEU A 5 -6.98 -8.28 33.20
N GLU A 6 -7.76 -7.52 33.97
CA GLU A 6 -8.01 -6.10 33.69
C GLU A 6 -6.72 -5.27 33.76
N GLU A 7 -5.83 -5.54 34.72
CA GLU A 7 -4.51 -4.88 34.81
C GLU A 7 -3.64 -5.18 33.58
N ARG A 8 -3.61 -6.44 33.12
CA ARG A 8 -2.87 -6.83 31.91
C ARG A 8 -3.46 -6.21 30.65
N VAL A 9 -4.79 -6.09 30.57
CA VAL A 9 -5.45 -5.44 29.44
C VAL A 9 -5.14 -3.94 29.44
N ALA A 10 -5.24 -3.26 30.57
CA ALA A 10 -4.90 -1.84 30.68
C ALA A 10 -3.44 -1.55 30.27
N TYR A 11 -2.51 -2.42 30.67
CA TYR A 11 -1.12 -2.32 30.23
C TYR A 11 -0.97 -2.47 28.71
N LEU A 12 -1.66 -3.45 28.11
CA LEU A 12 -1.65 -3.65 26.66
C LEU A 12 -2.28 -2.49 25.90
N GLU A 13 -3.38 -1.94 26.39
CA GLU A 13 -4.06 -0.78 25.80
C GLU A 13 -3.15 0.46 25.80
N ALA A 14 -2.42 0.70 26.89
CA ALA A 14 -1.45 1.79 26.98
C ALA A 14 -0.29 1.62 25.98
N GLU A 15 0.23 0.40 25.83
CA GLU A 15 1.29 0.10 24.86
C GLU A 15 0.81 0.22 23.42
N VAL A 16 -0.42 -0.23 23.12
CA VAL A 16 -1.03 -0.05 21.79
C VAL A 16 -1.23 1.43 21.47
N ALA A 17 -1.71 2.23 22.43
CA ALA A 17 -1.84 3.68 22.25
C ALA A 17 -0.48 4.34 21.97
N ARG A 18 0.57 3.94 22.69
CA ARG A 18 1.94 4.40 22.44
C ARG A 18 2.45 4.05 21.04
N LEU A 19 2.18 2.84 20.57
CA LEU A 19 2.57 2.39 19.22
C LEU A 19 1.81 3.14 18.13
N LYS A 20 0.50 3.32 18.28
CA LYS A 20 -0.33 4.10 17.34
C LYS A 20 0.19 5.53 17.18
N ASN A 21 0.46 6.22 18.28
CA ASN A 21 1.02 7.58 18.25
C ASN A 21 2.38 7.65 17.54
N LYS A 22 3.22 6.62 17.67
CA LYS A 22 4.51 6.56 16.95
C LYS A 22 4.33 6.36 15.45
N VAL A 23 3.33 5.59 15.03
CA VAL A 23 3.03 5.35 13.61
C VAL A 23 2.37 6.56 12.97
N GLU A 24 1.40 7.17 13.66
CA GLU A 24 0.69 8.36 13.19
C GLU A 24 1.62 9.58 13.07
N GLY A 25 2.65 9.68 13.92
CA GLY A 25 3.66 10.74 13.84
C GLY A 25 4.60 10.67 12.62
N VAL A 26 4.61 9.57 11.86
CA VAL A 26 5.52 9.36 10.72
C VAL A 26 4.89 9.79 9.38
N ASN A 27 3.60 10.11 9.34
CA ASN A 27 2.95 10.44 8.07
C ASN A 27 1.91 11.57 8.18
N SER A 28 2.39 12.80 8.12
CA SER A 28 1.54 14.01 8.05
C SER A 28 1.13 14.39 6.62
N GLY A 29 1.54 13.62 5.61
CA GLY A 29 1.14 13.80 4.21
C GLY A 29 0.56 12.53 3.62
N ALA A 30 -0.18 12.64 2.52
CA ALA A 30 -0.62 11.45 1.82
C ALA A 30 0.60 10.76 1.20
N TRP A 31 0.70 9.41 1.27
CA TRP A 31 1.90 8.69 0.80
C TRP A 31 2.29 9.04 -0.65
N TRP A 32 1.30 9.35 -1.49
CA TRP A 32 1.52 9.73 -2.88
C TRP A 32 2.25 11.07 -3.00
N GLU A 33 2.05 12.00 -2.06
CA GLU A 33 2.78 13.28 -2.02
C GLU A 33 4.28 13.06 -1.77
N GLN A 34 4.66 11.96 -1.12
CA GLN A 34 6.06 11.64 -0.85
C GLN A 34 6.79 11.03 -2.06
N ILE A 35 6.05 10.47 -3.02
CA ILE A 35 6.63 9.73 -4.16
C ILE A 35 6.41 10.43 -5.51
N VAL A 36 5.58 11.47 -5.56
CA VAL A 36 5.38 12.27 -6.76
C VAL A 36 6.72 12.84 -7.25
N GLY A 37 7.01 12.65 -8.53
CA GLY A 37 8.23 13.14 -9.16
C GLY A 37 9.46 12.25 -8.97
N ALA A 38 9.37 11.13 -8.24
CA ALA A 38 10.51 10.23 -8.02
C ALA A 38 11.17 9.72 -9.31
N PHE A 39 10.44 9.73 -10.44
CA PHE A 39 10.92 9.30 -11.75
C PHE A 39 10.93 10.43 -12.80
N ALA A 40 10.77 11.69 -12.41
CA ALA A 40 10.58 12.81 -13.35
C ALA A 40 11.73 12.93 -14.38
N ASP A 41 12.97 12.67 -13.96
CA ASP A 41 14.16 12.77 -14.81
C ASP A 41 14.76 11.39 -15.15
N SER A 42 14.02 10.30 -14.95
CA SER A 42 14.50 8.95 -15.24
C SER A 42 14.42 8.65 -16.73
N LEU A 43 15.57 8.39 -17.35
CA LEU A 43 15.65 7.97 -18.77
C LEU A 43 15.01 6.58 -19.01
N ASP A 44 14.87 5.77 -17.96
CA ASP A 44 14.34 4.42 -18.04
C ASP A 44 12.82 4.36 -17.82
N TYR A 45 12.18 5.49 -17.53
CA TYR A 45 10.76 5.56 -17.18
C TYR A 45 9.86 4.97 -18.28
N ASP A 46 10.06 5.42 -19.52
CA ASP A 46 9.23 5.01 -20.66
C ASP A 46 9.35 3.51 -20.91
N GLU A 47 10.56 2.96 -20.79
CA GLU A 47 10.83 1.54 -20.98
C GLU A 47 10.22 0.69 -19.87
N ALA A 48 10.33 1.13 -18.62
CA ALA A 48 9.67 0.46 -17.48
C ALA A 48 8.14 0.45 -17.63
N MET A 49 7.55 1.56 -18.12
CA MET A 49 6.12 1.65 -18.37
C MET A 49 5.67 0.77 -19.53
N ARG A 50 6.49 0.63 -20.59
CA ARG A 50 6.26 -0.30 -21.70
C ARG A 50 6.25 -1.75 -21.22
N LEU A 51 7.30 -2.18 -20.52
CA LEU A 51 7.43 -3.54 -19.99
C LEU A 51 6.30 -3.88 -19.01
N GLY A 52 5.94 -2.95 -18.12
CA GLY A 52 4.84 -3.14 -17.17
C GLY A 52 3.48 -3.26 -17.87
N ARG A 53 3.27 -2.56 -18.99
CA ARG A 53 2.06 -2.69 -19.81
C ARG A 53 2.00 -4.06 -20.47
N GLU A 54 3.06 -4.47 -21.15
CA GLU A 54 3.13 -5.79 -21.82
C GLU A 54 2.86 -6.94 -20.85
N TYR A 55 3.42 -6.85 -19.65
CA TYR A 55 3.15 -7.82 -18.60
C TYR A 55 1.65 -7.86 -18.22
N ARG A 56 1.02 -6.70 -17.97
CA ARG A 56 -0.41 -6.66 -17.63
C ARG A 56 -1.29 -7.15 -18.77
N ASP A 57 -0.96 -6.80 -20.01
CA ASP A 57 -1.70 -7.24 -21.19
C ASP A 57 -1.58 -8.75 -21.38
N SER A 58 -0.42 -9.34 -21.07
CA SER A 58 -0.22 -10.80 -21.09
C SER A 58 -1.05 -11.56 -20.05
N LEU A 59 -1.43 -10.89 -18.95
CA LEU A 59 -2.29 -11.45 -17.91
C LEU A 59 -3.77 -11.34 -18.24
N HIS A 60 -4.15 -10.55 -19.25
CA HIS A 60 -5.52 -10.49 -19.69
C HIS A 60 -5.78 -11.71 -20.58
N PRO A 61 -6.63 -12.67 -20.17
CA PRO A 61 -7.05 -13.73 -21.07
C PRO A 61 -7.70 -13.04 -22.28
N SER A 62 -7.26 -13.39 -23.48
CA SER A 62 -7.87 -12.95 -24.73
C SER A 62 -9.38 -13.10 -24.57
N SER A 63 -10.10 -11.97 -24.61
CA SER A 63 -11.56 -11.96 -24.60
C SER A 63 -11.99 -12.98 -25.64
N PRO A 64 -12.75 -14.04 -25.30
CA PRO A 64 -13.34 -14.88 -26.32
C PRO A 64 -14.17 -13.94 -27.19
N GLU A 65 -13.91 -14.05 -28.49
CA GLU A 65 -14.50 -13.28 -29.56
C GLU A 65 -16.00 -13.05 -29.29
N SER A 66 -16.46 -11.85 -29.59
CA SER A 66 -17.85 -11.61 -29.98
C SER A 66 -18.22 -12.65 -31.03
N VAL A 67 -18.94 -13.69 -30.62
CA VAL A 67 -19.62 -14.60 -31.54
C VAL A 67 -20.80 -13.80 -32.08
N ASP A 68 -20.60 -13.15 -33.24
CA ASP A 68 -21.69 -12.56 -34.01
C ASP A 68 -22.68 -13.66 -34.43
N GLU A 69 -23.97 -13.31 -34.41
CA GLU A 69 -25.18 -14.15 -34.58
C GLU A 69 -25.22 -15.08 -35.82
#